data_AF-A0A6M3IZY7-F1
#
_entry.id   AF-A0A6M3IZY7-F1
#
_cell.length_a   1.000
_cell.length_b   1.000
_cell.length_c   1.000
_cell.angle_alpha   90.00
_cell.angle_beta   90.00
_cell.angle_gamma   90.00
#
_symmetry.space_group_name_H-M   'P 1'
#
loop_
_entity.id
_entity.type
_entity.pdbx_description
1 polymer ?
#
loop_
_entity_poly.entity_id
_entity_poly.type
_entity_poly.pdbx_seq_one_letter_code
_entity_poly.pdbx_strand_id
1 'polypeptide(L)'
;MRKYFILFASLLIIAGTVFAGSQQTSSTLASTIITNARYYLNETTASFWTDAELLIWVNAGTKDIVSRTRCLESSESISLLANTTEYTITGPYIDISTVVYNDINGVKKGLVRKNPQSIGHSTDIDPTWWYEWNGKLGIFPPLDLVPDAGLAIGTTLTSVSSKEFNYKIKGKVYTKAAVAAGTTPGNDVIPTGKYGAVSFDIGSDGTIDAVEAYYNIVGYTTAALAASGLSQVADGHVRMGYVTASKSDGAFTFGTTALNAANTTVVYTDSAPTATVYFVETPSVVTSAQAILVPSSYDNALTLYVAAKAFLKSKQYAKSARFMAEYYAEIDRFRGDFVERPKESESNVTR
;
A
#
# COMPACT_ATOMS: atom_id res chain seq x y z
N MET A 1 5.12 -48.90 31.52
CA MET A 1 4.36 -48.26 30.43
C MET A 1 4.56 -46.75 30.49
N ARG A 2 5.52 -46.21 29.74
CA ARG A 2 5.74 -44.75 29.59
C ARG A 2 5.19 -44.35 28.22
N LYS A 3 4.16 -43.50 28.20
CA LYS A 3 3.57 -42.93 26.97
C LYS A 3 4.37 -41.67 26.59
N TYR A 4 5.03 -41.70 25.44
CA TYR A 4 5.64 -40.52 24.84
C TYR A 4 4.56 -39.72 24.11
N PHE A 5 4.37 -38.47 24.53
CA PHE A 5 3.52 -37.48 23.87
C PHE A 5 4.39 -36.75 22.86
N ILE A 6 4.22 -37.07 21.57
CA ILE A 6 4.94 -36.39 20.48
C ILE A 6 4.13 -35.14 20.12
N LEU A 7 4.63 -33.98 20.53
CA LEU A 7 4.12 -32.68 20.10
C LEU A 7 4.56 -32.45 18.65
N PHE A 8 3.61 -32.45 17.72
CA PHE A 8 3.83 -31.99 16.34
C PHE A 8 3.84 -30.45 16.35
N ALA A 9 5.03 -29.85 16.31
CA ALA A 9 5.19 -28.42 16.07
C ALA A 9 4.99 -28.15 14.58
N SER A 10 3.79 -27.71 14.21
CA SER A 10 3.48 -27.22 12.86
C SER A 10 4.21 -25.90 12.63
N LEU A 11 5.28 -25.94 11.85
CA LEU A 11 6.02 -24.78 11.38
C LEU A 11 5.16 -24.03 10.36
N LEU A 12 4.48 -22.97 10.80
CA LEU A 12 3.75 -22.05 9.93
C LEU A 12 4.77 -21.22 9.14
N ILE A 13 5.04 -21.62 7.90
CA ILE A 13 5.81 -20.81 6.95
C ILE A 13 4.89 -19.70 6.46
N ILE A 14 4.96 -18.54 7.12
CA ILE A 14 4.37 -17.31 6.58
C ILE A 14 5.24 -16.93 5.39
N ALA A 15 4.80 -17.29 4.18
CA ALA A 15 5.32 -16.75 2.94
C ALA A 15 4.95 -15.26 2.87
N GLY A 16 5.68 -14.43 3.61
CA GLY A 16 5.69 -13.00 3.36
C GLY A 16 6.27 -12.82 1.97
N THR A 17 5.46 -12.34 1.03
CA THR A 17 5.99 -11.72 -0.18
C THR A 17 6.89 -10.58 0.28
N VAL A 18 8.20 -10.80 0.26
CA VAL A 18 9.18 -9.77 0.58
C VAL A 18 9.13 -8.83 -0.61
N PHE A 19 8.29 -7.81 -0.51
CA PHE A 19 8.38 -6.63 -1.36
C PHE A 19 9.83 -6.14 -1.19
N ALA A 20 10.56 -5.96 -2.29
CA ALA A 20 11.90 -5.42 -2.23
C ALA A 20 11.76 -4.05 -1.55
N GLY A 21 12.17 -3.96 -0.28
CA GLY A 21 12.02 -2.74 0.52
C GLY A 21 12.57 -1.57 -0.28
N SER A 22 11.88 -0.42 -0.27
CA SER A 22 12.19 0.72 -1.14
C SER A 22 13.70 0.92 -1.19
N GLN A 23 14.30 0.74 -2.37
CA GLN A 23 15.75 0.84 -2.47
C GLN A 23 16.14 2.24 -1.97
N GLN A 24 17.01 2.29 -0.97
CA GLN A 24 17.38 3.55 -0.32
C GLN A 24 17.83 4.53 -1.40
N THR A 25 17.24 5.73 -1.38
CA THR A 25 17.68 6.85 -2.22
C THR A 25 19.19 7.02 -2.10
N SER A 26 19.86 7.32 -3.22
CA SER A 26 21.31 7.52 -3.20
C SER A 26 21.67 8.62 -2.19
N SER A 27 22.72 8.40 -1.40
CA SER A 27 23.29 9.48 -0.58
C SER A 27 24.07 10.51 -1.42
N THR A 28 24.26 10.24 -2.72
CA THR A 28 24.99 11.11 -3.64
C THR A 28 24.17 12.35 -3.98
N LEU A 29 24.77 13.53 -3.79
CA LEU A 29 24.16 14.81 -4.13
C LEU A 29 24.16 15.02 -5.65
N ALA A 30 23.16 15.76 -6.15
CA ALA A 30 23.12 16.17 -7.56
C ALA A 30 24.36 16.96 -7.98
N SER A 31 24.95 17.77 -7.08
CA SER A 31 26.23 18.46 -7.31
C SER A 31 27.38 17.49 -7.58
N THR A 32 27.43 16.33 -6.92
CA THR A 32 28.47 15.31 -7.17
C THR A 32 28.34 14.71 -8.57
N ILE A 33 27.11 14.42 -9.02
CA ILE A 33 26.85 13.96 -10.40
C ILE A 33 27.30 15.01 -11.41
N ILE A 34 27.01 16.29 -11.14
CA ILE A 34 27.45 17.42 -11.97
C ILE A 34 28.98 17.48 -12.06
N THR A 35 29.68 17.37 -10.93
CA THR A 35 31.15 17.33 -10.88
C THR A 35 31.71 16.15 -11.68
N ASN A 36 31.10 14.97 -11.59
CA ASN A 36 31.54 13.80 -12.35
C ASN A 36 31.29 13.97 -13.85
N ALA A 37 30.15 14.55 -14.25
CA ALA A 37 29.87 14.82 -15.65
C ALA A 37 30.85 15.82 -16.25
N ARG A 38 31.23 16.84 -15.47
CA ARG A 38 32.23 17.85 -15.81
C ARG A 38 33.61 17.25 -16.15
N TYR A 39 34.01 16.22 -15.43
CA TYR A 39 35.24 15.47 -15.76
C TYR A 39 35.23 14.95 -17.20
N TYR A 40 34.13 14.34 -17.66
CA TYR A 40 33.99 13.87 -19.04
C TYR A 40 33.93 15.00 -20.08
N LEU A 41 33.47 16.18 -19.67
CA LEU A 41 33.39 17.37 -20.51
C LEU A 41 34.72 18.13 -20.60
N ASN A 42 35.77 17.66 -19.89
CA ASN A 42 37.07 18.33 -19.76
C ASN A 42 36.94 19.76 -19.25
N GLU A 43 36.08 19.96 -18.25
CA GLU A 43 35.82 21.26 -17.64
C GLU A 43 35.88 21.12 -16.12
N THR A 44 36.73 21.89 -15.42
CA THR A 44 36.88 21.79 -13.96
C THR A 44 35.94 22.74 -13.19
N THR A 45 35.48 23.81 -13.84
CA THR A 45 34.61 24.86 -13.28
C THR A 45 33.56 25.27 -14.32
N ALA A 46 32.40 25.78 -13.90
CA ALA A 46 31.29 26.23 -14.76
C ALA A 46 31.64 27.39 -15.73
N SER A 47 32.45 27.09 -16.74
CA SER A 47 32.91 28.01 -17.78
C SER A 47 32.06 27.90 -19.05
N PHE A 48 31.76 26.69 -19.52
CA PHE A 48 30.98 26.48 -20.75
C PHE A 48 29.57 25.99 -20.42
N TRP A 49 29.45 25.05 -19.49
CA TRP A 49 28.16 24.55 -19.00
C TRP A 49 27.85 25.17 -17.65
N THR A 50 26.65 25.73 -17.48
CA THR A 50 26.21 26.17 -16.15
C THR A 50 25.72 24.98 -15.31
N ASP A 51 25.84 25.06 -13.99
CA ASP A 51 25.33 24.01 -13.10
C ASP A 51 23.81 23.84 -13.24
N ALA A 52 23.08 24.94 -13.47
CA ALA A 52 21.65 24.91 -13.71
C ALA A 52 21.28 24.09 -14.95
N GLU A 53 22.04 24.21 -16.03
CA GLU A 53 21.81 23.41 -17.25
C GLU A 53 22.11 21.93 -17.04
N LEU A 54 23.21 21.60 -16.37
CA LEU A 54 23.54 20.21 -16.05
C LEU A 54 22.51 19.60 -15.10
N LEU A 55 21.99 20.37 -14.15
CA LEU A 55 20.93 19.94 -13.23
C LEU A 55 19.60 19.62 -13.94
N ILE A 56 19.26 20.32 -15.03
CA ILE A 56 18.09 19.97 -15.86
C ILE A 56 18.28 18.55 -16.44
N TRP A 57 19.49 18.21 -16.89
CA TRP A 57 19.78 16.88 -17.42
C TRP A 57 19.90 15.81 -16.35
N VAL A 58 20.36 16.16 -15.14
CA VAL A 58 20.28 15.28 -13.98
C VAL A 58 18.82 14.89 -13.72
N ASN A 59 17.92 15.87 -13.60
CA ASN A 59 16.49 15.60 -13.37
C ASN A 59 15.85 14.78 -14.51
N ALA A 60 16.18 15.11 -15.76
CA ALA A 60 15.70 14.34 -16.92
C ALA A 60 16.24 12.91 -16.96
N GLY A 61 17.51 12.72 -16.58
CA GLY A 61 18.16 11.41 -16.51
C GLY A 61 17.56 10.56 -15.40
N THR A 62 17.35 11.13 -14.20
CA THR A 62 16.65 10.46 -13.10
C THR A 62 15.28 9.95 -13.55
N LYS A 63 14.49 10.79 -14.24
CA LYS A 63 13.18 10.37 -14.78
C LYS A 63 13.30 9.24 -15.82
N ASP A 64 14.27 9.30 -16.72
CA ASP A 64 14.48 8.25 -17.73
C ASP A 64 14.89 6.92 -17.05
N ILE A 65 15.80 6.97 -16.08
CA ILE A 65 16.23 5.80 -15.29
C ILE A 65 15.03 5.16 -14.58
N VAL A 66 14.25 5.95 -13.83
CA VAL A 66 13.07 5.45 -13.11
C VAL A 66 12.06 4.83 -14.09
N SER A 67 11.81 5.46 -15.25
CA SER A 67 10.86 4.93 -16.24
C SER A 67 11.27 3.58 -16.84
N ARG A 68 12.58 3.32 -16.96
CA ARG A 68 13.12 2.10 -17.56
C ARG A 68 13.32 0.97 -16.57
N THR A 69 13.72 1.32 -15.35
CA THR A 69 14.16 0.36 -14.32
C THR A 69 13.10 0.12 -13.25
N ARG A 70 12.12 1.02 -13.12
CA ARG A 70 11.08 0.98 -12.10
C ARG A 70 11.62 1.02 -10.66
N CYS A 71 12.84 1.54 -10.45
CA CYS A 71 13.52 1.48 -9.16
C CYS A 71 12.89 2.33 -8.03
N LEU A 72 11.95 3.21 -8.35
CA LEU A 72 11.29 4.13 -7.41
C LEU A 72 9.85 3.65 -7.16
N GLU A 73 9.73 2.54 -6.43
CA GLU A 73 8.45 1.90 -6.15
C GLU A 73 7.79 2.51 -4.92
N SER A 74 6.49 2.74 -4.99
CA SER A 74 5.66 3.20 -3.89
C SER A 74 4.33 2.45 -3.89
N SER A 75 3.57 2.63 -2.81
CA SER A 75 2.24 2.07 -2.70
C SER A 75 1.30 2.98 -1.96
N GLU A 76 0.03 2.95 -2.33
CA GLU A 76 -1.04 3.60 -1.59
C GLU A 76 -2.23 2.65 -1.42
N SER A 77 -3.10 2.96 -0.46
CA SER A 77 -4.35 2.23 -0.24
C SER A 77 -5.53 3.16 -0.49
N ILE A 78 -6.43 2.76 -1.40
CA ILE A 78 -7.63 3.49 -1.78
C ILE A 78 -8.85 2.78 -1.20
N SER A 79 -9.70 3.50 -0.46
CA SER A 79 -11.00 2.96 -0.02
C SER A 79 -11.97 2.91 -1.20
N LEU A 80 -12.56 1.73 -1.44
CA LEU A 80 -13.49 1.51 -2.53
C LEU A 80 -14.92 1.83 -2.11
N LEU A 81 -15.67 2.41 -3.04
CA LEU A 81 -17.05 2.82 -2.83
C LEU A 81 -17.99 1.98 -3.71
N ALA A 82 -19.22 1.79 -3.22
CA ALA A 82 -20.25 1.16 -4.02
C ALA A 82 -20.51 1.97 -5.31
N ASN A 83 -20.76 1.26 -6.41
CA ASN A 83 -21.07 1.78 -7.74
C ASN A 83 -20.03 2.77 -8.29
N THR A 84 -18.77 2.68 -7.82
CA THR A 84 -17.67 3.56 -8.25
C THR A 84 -16.59 2.75 -8.97
N THR A 85 -16.33 3.11 -10.22
CA THR A 85 -15.36 2.41 -11.08
C THR A 85 -14.01 3.11 -11.11
N GLU A 86 -13.95 4.44 -11.03
CA GLU A 86 -12.70 5.21 -11.20
C GLU A 86 -12.28 5.90 -9.91
N TYR A 87 -10.99 5.81 -9.61
CA TYR A 87 -10.36 6.34 -8.41
C TYR A 87 -9.14 7.19 -8.77
N THR A 88 -8.91 8.24 -7.99
CA THR A 88 -7.72 9.09 -8.13
C THR A 88 -6.57 8.49 -7.34
N ILE A 89 -5.41 8.38 -7.97
CA ILE A 89 -4.17 8.01 -7.29
C ILE A 89 -3.55 9.26 -6.68
N THR A 90 -3.04 9.16 -5.45
CA THR A 90 -2.41 10.28 -4.76
C THR A 90 -0.97 10.44 -5.25
N GLY A 91 -0.71 11.57 -5.90
CA GLY A 91 0.63 11.93 -6.35
C GLY A 91 0.94 11.48 -7.78
N PRO A 92 2.03 12.01 -8.35
CA PRO A 92 2.42 11.73 -9.72
C PRO A 92 3.11 10.36 -9.84
N TYR A 93 2.65 9.54 -10.76
CA TYR A 93 3.23 8.23 -11.05
C TYR A 93 3.59 8.10 -12.54
N ILE A 94 4.48 7.16 -12.85
CA ILE A 94 4.91 6.84 -14.22
C ILE A 94 4.10 5.66 -14.78
N ASP A 95 3.92 4.60 -13.99
CA ASP A 95 3.17 3.41 -14.35
C ASP A 95 2.65 2.74 -13.08
N ILE A 96 1.51 2.06 -13.19
CA ILE A 96 0.96 1.20 -12.13
C ILE A 96 1.46 -0.22 -12.39
N SER A 97 2.16 -0.79 -11.43
CA SER A 97 2.72 -2.14 -11.54
C SER A 97 1.66 -3.20 -11.23
N THR A 98 0.93 -3.04 -10.14
CA THR A 98 -0.03 -4.05 -9.66
C THR A 98 -1.09 -3.39 -8.79
N VAL A 99 -2.30 -3.96 -8.81
CA VAL A 99 -3.39 -3.57 -7.90
C VAL A 99 -3.85 -4.81 -7.16
N VAL A 100 -3.91 -4.73 -5.84
CA VAL A 100 -4.41 -5.79 -4.97
C VAL A 100 -5.69 -5.32 -4.31
N TYR A 101 -6.80 -5.96 -4.64
CA TYR A 101 -8.06 -5.79 -3.94
C TYR A 101 -8.00 -6.48 -2.59
N ASN A 102 -8.34 -5.76 -1.52
CA ASN A 102 -8.58 -6.31 -0.20
C ASN A 102 -10.07 -6.18 0.09
N ASP A 103 -10.75 -7.32 0.27
CA ASP A 103 -12.15 -7.31 0.65
C ASP A 103 -12.35 -6.85 2.11
N ILE A 104 -13.60 -6.73 2.52
CA ILE A 104 -13.95 -6.30 3.88
C ILE A 104 -13.55 -7.32 4.97
N ASN A 105 -13.31 -8.57 4.58
CA ASN A 105 -12.92 -9.66 5.46
C ASN A 105 -11.38 -9.85 5.53
N GLY A 106 -10.63 -8.99 4.84
CA GLY A 106 -9.17 -9.02 4.77
C GLY A 106 -8.59 -10.02 3.75
N VAL A 107 -9.43 -10.62 2.90
CA VAL A 107 -8.98 -11.49 1.80
C VAL A 107 -8.39 -10.63 0.69
N LYS A 108 -7.18 -11.00 0.26
CA LYS A 108 -6.44 -10.28 -0.79
C LYS A 108 -6.54 -10.98 -2.13
N LYS A 109 -6.74 -10.21 -3.19
CA LYS A 109 -6.82 -10.69 -4.57
C LYS A 109 -6.08 -9.74 -5.51
N GLY A 110 -5.09 -10.26 -6.22
CA GLY A 110 -4.44 -9.51 -7.31
C GLY A 110 -5.42 -9.29 -8.46
N LEU A 111 -5.55 -8.05 -8.92
CA LEU A 111 -6.39 -7.69 -10.05
C LEU A 111 -5.60 -7.79 -11.36
N VAL A 112 -6.26 -8.19 -12.44
CA VAL A 112 -5.62 -8.33 -13.76
C VAL A 112 -5.72 -7.01 -14.54
N ARG A 113 -4.60 -6.51 -15.08
CA ARG A 113 -4.60 -5.31 -15.94
C ARG A 113 -5.35 -5.60 -17.26
N LYS A 114 -6.30 -4.76 -17.63
CA LYS A 114 -7.09 -4.85 -18.88
C LYS A 114 -7.21 -3.50 -19.56
N ASN A 115 -7.65 -3.52 -20.83
CA ASN A 115 -7.98 -2.32 -21.58
C ASN A 115 -9.37 -1.81 -21.13
N PRO A 116 -9.57 -0.48 -20.94
CA PRO A 116 -10.88 0.10 -20.62
C PRO A 116 -12.03 -0.32 -21.55
N GLN A 117 -11.74 -0.67 -22.81
CA GLN A 117 -12.74 -1.16 -23.76
C GLN A 117 -13.35 -2.52 -23.37
N SER A 118 -12.79 -3.22 -22.39
CA SER A 118 -13.32 -4.48 -21.86
C SER A 118 -14.38 -4.29 -20.76
N ILE A 119 -14.64 -3.05 -20.33
CA ILE A 119 -15.65 -2.73 -19.32
C ILE A 119 -17.03 -3.14 -19.83
N GLY A 120 -17.83 -3.77 -18.96
CA GLY A 120 -19.16 -4.25 -19.29
C GLY A 120 -19.23 -5.65 -19.90
N HIS A 121 -18.08 -6.29 -20.16
CA HIS A 121 -18.02 -7.67 -20.65
C HIS A 121 -17.80 -8.71 -19.53
N SER A 122 -17.83 -8.29 -18.26
CA SER A 122 -17.78 -9.23 -17.12
C SER A 122 -19.16 -9.59 -16.62
N THR A 123 -19.28 -10.84 -16.16
CA THR A 123 -20.37 -11.29 -15.29
C THR A 123 -19.93 -11.42 -13.82
N ASP A 124 -18.67 -11.10 -13.51
CA ASP A 124 -18.17 -11.15 -12.14
C ASP A 124 -18.91 -10.11 -11.27
N ILE A 125 -19.05 -10.43 -9.99
CA ILE A 125 -19.67 -9.53 -8.99
C ILE A 125 -18.64 -8.76 -8.18
N ASP A 126 -17.43 -9.32 -8.05
CA ASP A 126 -16.33 -8.72 -7.29
C ASP A 126 -15.25 -8.23 -8.25
N PRO A 127 -14.49 -7.18 -7.88
CA PRO A 127 -13.35 -6.70 -8.65
C PRO A 127 -12.42 -7.83 -9.10
N THR A 128 -12.19 -7.90 -10.40
CA THR A 128 -11.31 -8.89 -11.04
C THR A 128 -10.26 -8.23 -11.91
N TRP A 129 -10.57 -7.03 -12.42
CA TRP A 129 -9.72 -6.30 -13.34
C TRP A 129 -9.45 -4.88 -12.87
N TRP A 130 -8.35 -4.34 -13.36
CA TRP A 130 -8.06 -2.93 -13.25
C TRP A 130 -7.59 -2.38 -14.60
N TYR A 131 -7.74 -1.09 -14.79
CA TYR A 131 -7.24 -0.36 -15.94
C TYR A 131 -6.74 1.01 -15.51
N GLU A 132 -5.97 1.65 -16.38
CA GLU A 132 -5.56 3.03 -16.20
C GLU A 132 -6.16 3.86 -17.33
N TRP A 133 -6.77 4.99 -16.99
CA TRP A 133 -7.32 5.90 -17.99
C TRP A 133 -7.26 7.34 -17.49
N ASN A 134 -6.62 8.22 -18.28
CA ASN A 134 -6.53 9.65 -17.97
C ASN A 134 -6.04 9.95 -16.54
N GLY A 135 -4.99 9.25 -16.10
CA GLY A 135 -4.40 9.42 -14.77
C GLY A 135 -5.21 8.82 -13.61
N LYS A 136 -6.31 8.13 -13.89
CA LYS A 136 -7.13 7.45 -12.88
C LYS A 136 -6.95 5.94 -12.91
N LEU A 137 -7.18 5.33 -11.75
CA LEU A 137 -7.30 3.89 -11.59
C LEU A 137 -8.76 3.48 -11.80
N GLY A 138 -9.01 2.67 -12.81
CA GLY A 138 -10.26 1.96 -12.99
C GLY A 138 -10.24 0.59 -12.33
N ILE A 139 -11.25 0.26 -11.53
CA ILE A 139 -11.45 -1.06 -10.93
C ILE A 139 -12.79 -1.61 -11.40
N PHE A 140 -12.79 -2.83 -11.94
CA PHE A 140 -13.97 -3.44 -12.51
C PHE A 140 -14.07 -4.94 -12.20
N PRO A 141 -15.27 -5.51 -12.04
CA PRO A 141 -16.56 -4.84 -11.81
C PRO A 141 -16.55 -3.89 -10.60
N PRO A 142 -17.35 -2.80 -10.60
CA PRO A 142 -17.52 -1.98 -9.41
C PRO A 142 -18.25 -2.80 -8.34
N LEU A 143 -17.97 -2.48 -7.08
CA LEU A 143 -18.70 -3.07 -5.96
C LEU A 143 -20.16 -2.62 -6.02
N ASP A 144 -21.10 -3.54 -5.91
CA ASP A 144 -22.53 -3.18 -5.87
C ASP A 144 -22.96 -2.70 -4.48
N LEU A 145 -22.27 -3.18 -3.44
CA LEU A 145 -22.54 -2.85 -2.04
C LEU A 145 -21.25 -2.77 -1.22
N VAL A 146 -21.15 -1.74 -0.38
CA VAL A 146 -20.15 -1.62 0.68
C VAL A 146 -20.90 -1.42 2.00
N PRO A 147 -20.70 -2.27 3.02
CA PRO A 147 -21.25 -2.03 4.35
C PRO A 147 -20.79 -0.68 4.89
N ASP A 148 -21.75 0.15 5.28
CA ASP A 148 -21.52 1.44 5.90
C ASP A 148 -22.32 1.44 7.21
N ALA A 149 -21.74 0.83 8.24
CA ALA A 149 -22.43 0.62 9.52
C ALA A 149 -22.55 1.90 10.34
N GLY A 150 -21.76 2.95 10.01
CA GLY A 150 -21.75 4.22 10.71
C GLY A 150 -21.51 4.07 12.20
N LEU A 151 -20.45 3.34 12.58
CA LEU A 151 -20.16 3.05 13.98
C LEU A 151 -19.93 4.34 14.79
N ALA A 152 -20.60 4.45 15.92
CA ALA A 152 -20.48 5.60 16.82
C ALA A 152 -20.74 5.21 18.28
N ILE A 153 -20.63 6.17 19.21
CA ILE A 153 -21.07 5.95 20.60
C ILE A 153 -22.59 5.73 20.63
N GLY A 154 -23.05 4.75 21.43
CA GLY A 154 -24.47 4.51 21.66
C GLY A 154 -25.11 5.47 22.65
N THR A 155 -26.45 5.47 22.72
CA THR A 155 -27.16 6.14 23.82
C THR A 155 -26.87 5.47 25.16
N THR A 156 -26.53 4.18 25.16
CA THR A 156 -25.81 3.54 26.26
C THR A 156 -24.32 3.83 26.09
N LEU A 157 -23.77 4.67 26.96
CA LEU A 157 -22.42 5.24 26.78
C LEU A 157 -21.28 4.20 26.82
N THR A 158 -21.54 2.96 27.21
CA THR A 158 -20.57 1.84 27.21
C THR A 158 -20.68 0.94 25.97
N SER A 159 -21.58 1.26 25.03
CA SER A 159 -21.90 0.46 23.85
C SER A 159 -21.68 1.25 22.55
N VAL A 160 -21.52 0.52 21.44
CA VAL A 160 -21.25 1.08 20.10
C VAL A 160 -22.51 1.00 19.25
N SER A 161 -23.04 2.15 18.82
CA SER A 161 -24.19 2.22 17.92
C SER A 161 -23.81 1.94 16.47
N SER A 162 -24.82 1.55 15.70
CA SER A 162 -24.78 1.46 14.24
C SER A 162 -26.05 2.08 13.65
N LYS A 163 -25.93 2.67 12.47
CA LYS A 163 -27.10 3.14 11.69
C LYS A 163 -27.77 1.96 10.98
N GLU A 164 -28.82 2.24 10.22
CA GLU A 164 -29.35 1.24 9.28
C GLU A 164 -28.37 1.07 8.11
N PHE A 165 -28.05 -0.17 7.76
CA PHE A 165 -27.14 -0.46 6.66
C PHE A 165 -27.49 -1.80 5.99
N ASN A 166 -26.99 -1.95 4.77
CA ASN A 166 -27.05 -3.20 4.03
C ASN A 166 -25.68 -3.89 4.06
N TYR A 167 -25.68 -5.22 4.12
CA TYR A 167 -24.49 -6.04 4.06
C TYR A 167 -24.73 -7.27 3.20
N LYS A 168 -23.66 -7.90 2.72
CA LYS A 168 -23.75 -9.05 1.81
C LYS A 168 -22.91 -10.21 2.34
N ILE A 169 -23.55 -11.36 2.54
CA ILE A 169 -22.88 -12.62 2.89
C ILE A 169 -23.13 -13.61 1.76
N LYS A 170 -22.06 -14.17 1.19
CA LYS A 170 -22.12 -15.20 0.13
C LYS A 170 -23.07 -14.82 -1.02
N GLY A 171 -23.01 -13.55 -1.46
CA GLY A 171 -23.82 -13.02 -2.57
C GLY A 171 -25.23 -12.52 -2.18
N LYS A 172 -25.76 -12.91 -1.01
CA LYS A 172 -27.09 -12.50 -0.55
C LYS A 172 -27.02 -11.20 0.24
N VAL A 173 -27.90 -10.25 -0.10
CA VAL A 173 -28.02 -8.96 0.60
C VAL A 173 -28.96 -9.11 1.80
N TYR A 174 -28.57 -8.48 2.90
CA TYR A 174 -29.29 -8.39 4.15
C TYR A 174 -29.36 -6.92 4.58
N THR A 175 -30.39 -6.59 5.36
CA THR A 175 -30.56 -5.26 5.94
C THR A 175 -30.54 -5.38 7.45
N LYS A 176 -29.78 -4.49 8.11
CA LYS A 176 -29.74 -4.37 9.57
C LYS A 176 -30.35 -3.04 9.95
N ALA A 177 -31.42 -3.07 10.75
CA ALA A 177 -31.99 -1.87 11.35
C ALA A 177 -30.98 -1.23 12.33
N ALA A 178 -31.09 0.09 12.50
CA ALA A 178 -30.22 0.85 13.41
C ALA A 178 -30.29 0.33 14.85
N VAL A 179 -29.13 0.29 15.52
CA VAL A 179 -29.00 -0.11 16.93
C VAL A 179 -28.54 1.11 17.72
N ALA A 180 -29.47 2.04 17.99
CA ALA A 180 -29.15 3.33 18.62
C ALA A 180 -28.59 3.20 20.06
N ALA A 181 -29.07 2.22 20.83
CA ALA A 181 -28.53 1.91 22.15
C ALA A 181 -27.09 1.38 22.10
N GLY A 182 -26.75 0.73 20.99
CA GLY A 182 -25.46 0.12 20.72
C GLY A 182 -25.32 -1.33 21.16
N THR A 183 -24.32 -1.99 20.57
CA THR A 183 -23.85 -3.33 20.92
C THR A 183 -22.71 -3.23 21.93
N THR A 184 -22.73 -4.06 22.97
CA THR A 184 -21.68 -4.08 23.99
C THR A 184 -20.37 -4.61 23.40
N PRO A 185 -19.24 -3.88 23.50
CA PRO A 185 -17.96 -4.24 22.88
C PRO A 185 -17.17 -5.34 23.63
N GLY A 186 -17.82 -6.21 24.42
CA GLY A 186 -17.13 -7.17 25.27
C GLY A 186 -16.78 -6.64 26.67
N ASN A 187 -15.82 -7.26 27.34
CA ASN A 187 -15.48 -7.04 28.75
C ASN A 187 -13.97 -7.00 29.06
N ASP A 188 -13.11 -7.00 28.05
CA ASP A 188 -11.67 -6.94 28.21
C ASP A 188 -11.20 -5.68 28.95
N VAL A 189 -10.16 -5.87 29.77
CA VAL A 189 -9.48 -4.81 30.53
C VAL A 189 -8.17 -4.45 29.86
N ILE A 190 -8.08 -3.22 29.38
CA ILE A 190 -6.90 -2.65 28.74
C ILE A 190 -6.07 -1.90 29.79
N PRO A 191 -4.77 -2.21 29.93
CA PRO A 191 -3.90 -1.50 30.88
C PRO A 191 -3.79 0.00 30.59
N THR A 192 -3.54 0.77 31.65
CA THR A 192 -3.37 2.24 31.57
C THR A 192 -2.34 2.64 30.51
N GLY A 193 -2.70 3.60 29.67
CA GLY A 193 -1.82 4.12 28.60
C GLY A 193 -1.58 3.16 27.43
N LYS A 194 -2.29 2.02 27.39
CA LYS A 194 -2.28 1.09 26.24
C LYS A 194 -3.57 1.20 25.44
N TYR A 195 -3.54 0.67 24.23
CA TYR A 195 -4.68 0.56 23.34
C TYR A 195 -5.24 -0.87 23.37
N GLY A 196 -6.56 -0.99 23.26
CA GLY A 196 -7.27 -2.22 22.94
C GLY A 196 -8.14 -2.04 21.70
N ALA A 197 -8.61 -3.15 21.13
CA ALA A 197 -9.50 -3.13 19.98
C ALA A 197 -10.59 -4.20 20.06
N VAL A 198 -11.73 -3.91 19.45
CA VAL A 198 -12.89 -4.80 19.32
C VAL A 198 -13.49 -4.60 17.93
N SER A 199 -13.64 -5.67 17.15
CA SER A 199 -14.41 -5.65 15.90
C SER A 199 -15.86 -6.01 16.13
N PHE A 200 -16.72 -5.52 15.24
CA PHE A 200 -18.14 -5.88 15.19
C PHE A 200 -18.39 -6.64 13.89
N ASP A 201 -18.69 -7.92 14.01
CA ASP A 201 -18.95 -8.81 12.88
C ASP A 201 -20.45 -9.16 12.89
N ILE A 202 -21.11 -9.09 11.73
CA ILE A 202 -22.54 -9.40 11.61
C ILE A 202 -22.74 -10.70 10.85
N GLY A 203 -23.52 -11.61 11.46
CA GLY A 203 -23.88 -12.90 10.88
C GLY A 203 -25.10 -12.84 9.97
N SER A 204 -25.33 -13.92 9.23
CA SER A 204 -26.52 -14.07 8.36
C SER A 204 -27.86 -14.13 9.12
N ASP A 205 -27.81 -14.30 10.44
CA ASP A 205 -28.93 -14.23 11.37
C ASP A 205 -29.25 -12.79 11.81
N GLY A 206 -28.41 -11.82 11.43
CA GLY A 206 -28.52 -10.41 11.82
C GLY A 206 -28.00 -10.10 13.21
N THR A 207 -27.36 -11.05 13.91
CA THR A 207 -26.70 -10.82 15.19
C THR A 207 -25.38 -10.09 14.97
N ILE A 208 -25.07 -9.11 15.83
CA ILE A 208 -23.78 -8.43 15.83
C ILE A 208 -22.94 -9.03 16.95
N ASP A 209 -21.82 -9.63 16.59
CA ASP A 209 -20.85 -10.21 17.51
C ASP A 209 -19.71 -9.23 17.75
N ALA A 210 -19.41 -8.96 19.03
CA ALA A 210 -18.23 -8.23 19.43
C ALA A 210 -17.06 -9.21 19.55
N VAL A 211 -15.99 -8.98 18.79
CA VAL A 211 -14.81 -9.84 18.75
C VAL A 211 -13.60 -9.05 19.24
N GLU A 212 -13.08 -9.41 20.41
CA GLU A 212 -11.98 -8.73 21.07
C GLU A 212 -10.62 -9.11 20.47
N ALA A 213 -9.68 -8.15 20.41
CA ALA A 213 -8.32 -8.41 19.96
C ALA A 213 -7.54 -9.26 20.98
N TYR A 214 -6.76 -10.23 20.48
CA TYR A 214 -6.13 -11.27 21.31
C TYR A 214 -5.26 -10.74 22.46
N TYR A 215 -4.51 -9.65 22.26
CA TYR A 215 -3.62 -9.07 23.27
C TYR A 215 -4.20 -7.86 24.03
N ASN A 216 -5.52 -7.67 24.06
CA ASN A 216 -6.16 -6.60 24.83
C ASN A 216 -5.72 -6.59 26.32
N ILE A 217 -5.61 -7.77 26.94
CA ILE A 217 -5.18 -7.92 28.35
C ILE A 217 -3.76 -7.39 28.62
N VAL A 218 -2.86 -7.45 27.63
CA VAL A 218 -1.50 -6.87 27.70
C VAL A 218 -1.51 -5.42 27.23
N GLY A 219 -2.39 -5.11 26.28
CA GLY A 219 -2.51 -3.83 25.63
C GLY A 219 -1.46 -3.60 24.54
N TYR A 220 -1.84 -2.83 23.53
CA TYR A 220 -0.98 -2.43 22.41
C TYR A 220 -0.39 -1.04 22.63
N THR A 221 0.77 -0.77 22.03
CA THR A 221 1.43 0.55 22.13
C THR A 221 0.76 1.62 21.28
N THR A 222 0.02 1.23 20.22
CA THR A 222 -0.69 2.15 19.33
C THR A 222 -2.05 1.58 18.93
N ALA A 223 -2.99 2.45 18.53
CA ALA A 223 -4.28 2.04 18.01
C ALA A 223 -4.17 1.17 16.73
N ALA A 224 -3.20 1.47 15.86
CA ALA A 224 -2.98 0.70 14.63
C ALA A 224 -2.53 -0.74 14.90
N LEU A 225 -1.67 -0.94 15.91
CA LEU A 225 -1.27 -2.29 16.34
C LEU A 225 -2.43 -3.03 17.00
N ALA A 226 -3.30 -2.33 17.74
CA ALA A 226 -4.50 -2.91 18.32
C ALA A 226 -5.47 -3.41 17.24
N ALA A 227 -5.75 -2.57 16.23
CA ALA A 227 -6.59 -2.95 15.09
C ALA A 227 -6.00 -4.13 14.30
N SER A 228 -4.67 -4.17 14.13
CA SER A 228 -3.98 -5.29 13.48
C SER A 228 -4.04 -6.59 14.30
N GLY A 229 -4.34 -6.51 15.60
CA GLY A 229 -4.50 -7.66 16.48
C GLY A 229 -5.89 -8.29 16.49
N LEU A 230 -6.84 -7.76 15.71
CA LEU A 230 -8.17 -8.33 15.53
C LEU A 230 -8.09 -9.63 14.73
N SER A 231 -8.88 -10.64 15.10
CA SER A 231 -8.93 -11.90 14.37
C SER A 231 -9.59 -11.73 13.00
N GLN A 232 -9.37 -12.72 12.12
CA GLN A 232 -10.09 -12.83 10.86
C GLN A 232 -11.60 -12.98 11.11
N VAL A 233 -12.42 -12.43 10.21
CA VAL A 233 -13.88 -12.58 10.23
C VAL A 233 -14.25 -14.06 10.07
N ALA A 234 -15.17 -14.54 10.89
CA ALA A 234 -15.65 -15.91 10.82
C ALA A 234 -16.40 -16.19 9.50
N ASP A 235 -16.43 -17.45 9.05
CA ASP A 235 -17.25 -17.82 7.88
C ASP A 235 -18.72 -17.46 8.13
N GLY A 236 -19.39 -16.97 7.09
CA GLY A 236 -20.79 -16.52 7.18
C GLY A 236 -21.00 -15.20 7.94
N HIS A 237 -19.94 -14.47 8.26
CA HIS A 237 -20.01 -13.12 8.83
C HIS A 237 -19.39 -12.08 7.89
N VAL A 238 -19.68 -10.81 8.15
CA VAL A 238 -19.05 -9.64 7.53
C VAL A 238 -18.67 -8.66 8.63
N ARG A 239 -17.48 -8.06 8.52
CA ARG A 239 -17.07 -7.02 9.46
C ARG A 239 -17.80 -5.71 9.17
N MET A 240 -18.45 -5.14 10.17
CA MET A 240 -19.05 -3.81 10.13
C MET A 240 -17.99 -2.73 10.30
N GLY A 241 -17.01 -3.01 11.16
CA GLY A 241 -16.01 -2.06 11.59
C GLY A 241 -15.36 -2.51 12.89
N TYR A 242 -14.61 -1.61 13.51
CA TYR A 242 -13.99 -1.84 14.80
C TYR A 242 -13.88 -0.55 15.60
N VAL A 243 -13.65 -0.72 16.89
CA VAL A 243 -13.35 0.36 17.83
C VAL A 243 -11.98 0.12 18.44
N THR A 244 -11.19 1.18 18.53
CA THR A 244 -9.98 1.20 19.37
C THR A 244 -10.20 2.14 20.54
N ALA A 245 -9.69 1.77 21.71
CA ALA A 245 -9.84 2.56 22.92
C ALA A 245 -8.56 2.55 23.76
N SER A 246 -8.27 3.67 24.40
CA SER A 246 -7.26 3.79 25.46
C SER A 246 -7.73 4.75 26.55
N LYS A 247 -7.10 4.67 27.72
CA LYS A 247 -7.31 5.60 28.83
C LYS A 247 -5.99 5.94 29.49
N SER A 248 -5.75 7.22 29.78
CA SER A 248 -4.45 7.70 30.27
C SER A 248 -4.32 7.71 31.80
N ASP A 249 -5.42 7.68 32.54
CA ASP A 249 -5.48 7.82 34.00
C ASP A 249 -6.00 6.56 34.72
N GLY A 250 -6.05 5.41 34.04
CA GLY A 250 -6.45 4.13 34.60
C GLY A 250 -6.67 3.08 33.52
N ALA A 251 -7.06 1.87 33.94
CA ALA A 251 -7.47 0.84 33.01
C ALA A 251 -8.77 1.24 32.28
N PHE A 252 -8.87 0.84 31.02
CA PHE A 252 -10.10 0.94 30.24
C PHE A 252 -10.74 -0.44 30.14
N THR A 253 -12.01 -0.57 30.49
CA THR A 253 -12.73 -1.85 30.39
C THR A 253 -13.86 -1.73 29.38
N PHE A 254 -13.83 -2.52 28.32
CA PHE A 254 -14.92 -2.58 27.35
C PHE A 254 -16.23 -2.97 28.04
N GLY A 255 -17.35 -2.41 27.58
CA GLY A 255 -18.68 -2.63 28.16
C GLY A 255 -18.93 -2.00 29.53
N THR A 256 -17.90 -1.47 30.21
CA THR A 256 -18.01 -0.87 31.56
C THR A 256 -17.57 0.59 31.58
N THR A 257 -16.45 0.93 30.95
CA THR A 257 -15.98 2.33 30.87
C THR A 257 -16.81 3.05 29.81
N ALA A 258 -17.38 4.20 30.15
CA ALA A 258 -18.08 5.02 29.16
C ALA A 258 -17.10 5.45 28.06
N LEU A 259 -17.50 5.28 26.79
CA LEU A 259 -16.70 5.55 25.61
C LEU A 259 -16.40 7.04 25.40
N ASN A 260 -17.07 7.92 26.15
CA ASN A 260 -16.83 9.35 26.22
C ASN A 260 -16.33 9.83 27.60
N ALA A 261 -15.87 8.91 28.46
CA ALA A 261 -15.32 9.30 29.76
C ALA A 261 -14.11 10.22 29.58
N ALA A 262 -13.86 11.07 30.58
CA ALA A 262 -12.64 11.87 30.61
C ALA A 262 -11.39 11.00 30.45
N ASN A 263 -10.36 11.54 29.81
CA ASN A 263 -9.07 10.88 29.61
C ASN A 263 -9.11 9.60 28.76
N THR A 264 -10.24 9.33 28.08
CA THR A 264 -10.33 8.27 27.08
C THR A 264 -10.02 8.79 25.68
N THR A 265 -9.40 7.94 24.87
CA THR A 265 -9.28 8.14 23.42
C THR A 265 -9.96 6.97 22.75
N VAL A 266 -11.12 7.21 22.14
CA VAL A 266 -11.91 6.18 21.45
C VAL A 266 -12.07 6.56 19.99
N VAL A 267 -11.78 5.64 19.09
CA VAL A 267 -11.90 5.83 17.64
C VAL A 267 -12.76 4.71 17.07
N TYR A 268 -13.77 5.10 16.29
CA TYR A 268 -14.67 4.22 15.55
C TYR A 268 -14.21 4.17 14.09
N THR A 269 -14.18 2.99 13.50
CA THR A 269 -13.78 2.82 12.11
C THR A 269 -14.70 1.83 11.43
N ASP A 270 -15.45 2.31 10.42
CA ASP A 270 -16.22 1.44 9.54
C ASP A 270 -15.28 0.62 8.65
N SER A 271 -15.65 -0.63 8.38
CA SER A 271 -14.89 -1.46 7.45
C SER A 271 -15.31 -1.18 6.02
N ALA A 272 -14.33 -0.88 5.18
CA ALA A 272 -14.50 -0.70 3.76
C ALA A 272 -13.48 -1.57 3.01
N PRO A 273 -13.86 -2.19 1.89
CA PRO A 273 -12.90 -2.82 1.00
C PRO A 273 -11.93 -1.76 0.45
N THR A 274 -10.70 -2.16 0.20
CA THR A 274 -9.65 -1.27 -0.31
C THR A 274 -8.98 -1.85 -1.53
N ALA A 275 -8.33 -1.00 -2.32
CA ALA A 275 -7.35 -1.41 -3.31
C ALA A 275 -5.98 -0.88 -2.91
N THR A 276 -5.02 -1.78 -2.70
CA THR A 276 -3.61 -1.43 -2.57
C THR A 276 -3.02 -1.33 -3.97
N VAL A 277 -2.55 -0.13 -4.33
CA VAL A 277 -1.96 0.17 -5.62
C VAL A 277 -0.46 0.22 -5.45
N TYR A 278 0.27 -0.57 -6.23
CA TYR A 278 1.72 -0.53 -6.32
C TYR A 278 2.10 0.16 -7.62
N PHE A 279 2.86 1.24 -7.54
CA PHE A 279 3.17 2.10 -8.68
C PHE A 279 4.61 2.59 -8.64
N VAL A 280 5.09 3.04 -9.79
CA VAL A 280 6.38 3.70 -9.93
C VAL A 280 6.17 5.20 -9.80
N GLU A 281 6.77 5.81 -8.77
CA GLU A 281 6.61 7.24 -8.51
C GLU A 281 7.35 8.08 -9.57
N THR A 282 6.77 9.23 -9.94
CA THR A 282 7.52 10.22 -10.71
C THR A 282 8.53 10.90 -9.79
N PRO A 283 9.85 10.84 -10.07
CA PRO A 283 10.83 11.48 -9.21
C PRO A 283 10.57 13.00 -9.17
N SER A 284 10.61 13.57 -7.97
CA SER A 284 10.53 15.02 -7.80
C SER A 284 11.79 15.71 -8.34
N VAL A 285 11.67 16.99 -8.67
CA VAL A 285 12.80 17.79 -9.17
C VAL A 285 13.76 18.07 -8.02
N VAL A 286 15.02 17.67 -8.19
CA VAL A 286 16.08 17.92 -7.19
C VAL A 286 16.86 19.19 -7.50
N THR A 287 17.29 19.86 -6.44
CA THR A 287 18.29 20.94 -6.45
C THR A 287 19.71 20.37 -6.34
N SER A 288 20.74 21.18 -6.61
CA SER A 288 22.13 20.75 -6.54
C SER A 288 22.57 20.24 -5.15
N ALA A 289 21.94 20.74 -4.09
CA ALA A 289 22.24 20.35 -2.71
C ALA A 289 21.46 19.12 -2.22
N GLN A 290 20.55 18.58 -3.03
CA GLN A 290 19.73 17.43 -2.67
C GLN A 290 20.33 16.12 -3.20
N ALA A 291 20.07 15.05 -2.46
CA ALA A 291 20.34 13.69 -2.86
C ALA A 291 19.53 13.29 -4.10
N ILE A 292 20.13 12.48 -4.96
CA ILE A 292 19.44 11.90 -6.12
C ILE A 292 18.43 10.84 -5.65
N LEU A 293 17.25 10.81 -6.28
CA LEU A 293 16.13 9.94 -5.89
C LEU A 293 16.22 8.51 -6.44
N VAL A 294 17.28 8.17 -7.17
CA VAL A 294 17.56 6.79 -7.60
C VAL A 294 18.64 6.16 -6.73
N PRO A 295 18.70 4.83 -6.61
CA PRO A 295 19.77 4.12 -5.89
C PRO A 295 21.16 4.48 -6.43
N SER A 296 22.18 4.45 -5.57
CA SER A 296 23.55 4.85 -5.91
C SER A 296 24.21 3.98 -6.99
N SER A 297 23.68 2.77 -7.22
CA SER A 297 24.09 1.93 -8.36
C SER A 297 23.88 2.63 -9.71
N TYR A 298 22.93 3.56 -9.80
CA TYR A 298 22.63 4.31 -11.02
C TYR A 298 23.45 5.60 -11.19
N ASP A 299 24.30 5.99 -10.22
CA ASP A 299 25.05 7.26 -10.26
C ASP A 299 25.95 7.37 -11.50
N ASN A 300 26.60 6.28 -11.90
CA ASN A 300 27.41 6.24 -13.11
C ASN A 300 26.56 6.40 -14.37
N ALA A 301 25.46 5.65 -14.48
CA ALA A 301 24.53 5.77 -15.60
C ALA A 301 24.01 7.22 -15.73
N LEU A 302 23.63 7.82 -14.61
CA LEU A 302 23.15 9.21 -14.59
C LEU A 302 24.24 10.20 -15.03
N THR A 303 25.49 10.00 -14.60
CA THR A 303 26.65 10.80 -15.03
C THR A 303 26.86 10.72 -16.55
N LEU A 304 26.81 9.52 -17.12
CA LEU A 304 26.94 9.28 -18.56
C LEU A 304 25.81 9.98 -19.34
N TYR A 305 24.58 9.90 -18.85
CA TYR A 305 23.42 10.58 -19.45
C TYR A 305 23.62 12.10 -19.50
N VAL A 306 24.05 12.72 -18.40
CA VAL A 306 24.29 14.17 -18.32
C VAL A 306 25.39 14.60 -19.30
N ALA A 307 26.52 13.89 -19.31
CA ALA A 307 27.62 14.17 -20.24
C ALA A 307 27.18 14.01 -21.71
N ALA A 308 26.38 12.99 -22.02
CA ALA A 308 25.85 12.77 -23.36
C ALA A 308 24.96 13.93 -23.84
N LYS A 309 24.08 14.46 -22.99
CA LYS A 309 23.22 15.62 -23.31
C LYS A 309 24.02 16.90 -23.53
N ALA A 310 25.09 17.11 -22.76
CA ALA A 310 26.03 18.20 -22.97
C ALA A 310 26.73 18.10 -24.34
N PHE A 311 27.27 16.93 -24.69
CA PHE A 311 27.86 16.72 -26.02
C PHE A 311 26.85 16.88 -27.16
N LEU A 312 25.59 16.48 -26.95
CA LEU A 312 24.53 16.67 -27.94
C LEU A 312 24.29 18.16 -28.20
N LYS A 313 24.13 18.96 -27.14
CA LYS A 313 23.88 20.40 -27.24
C LYS A 313 25.05 21.16 -27.88
N SER A 314 26.29 20.71 -27.65
CA SER A 314 27.49 21.25 -28.33
C SER A 314 27.74 20.68 -29.73
N LYS A 315 26.79 19.91 -30.29
CA LYS A 315 26.87 19.29 -31.63
C LYS A 315 28.02 18.29 -31.81
N GLN A 316 28.57 17.76 -30.72
CA GLN A 316 29.56 16.68 -30.74
C GLN A 316 28.86 15.31 -30.80
N TYR A 317 28.15 15.06 -31.89
CA TYR A 317 27.22 13.93 -32.01
C TYR A 317 27.87 12.56 -31.79
N ALA A 318 29.09 12.34 -32.31
CA ALA A 318 29.79 11.07 -32.13
C ALA A 318 30.08 10.75 -30.66
N LYS A 319 30.51 11.76 -29.87
CA LYS A 319 30.73 11.59 -28.44
C LYS A 319 29.41 11.37 -27.72
N SER A 320 28.40 12.19 -28.01
CA SER A 320 27.06 12.05 -27.41
C SER A 320 26.49 10.64 -27.63
N ALA A 321 26.58 10.13 -28.85
CA ALA A 321 26.11 8.79 -29.20
C ALA A 321 26.86 7.70 -28.42
N ARG A 322 28.18 7.81 -28.28
CA ARG A 322 28.99 6.87 -27.48
C ARG A 322 28.55 6.84 -26.02
N PHE A 323 28.44 8.00 -25.37
CA PHE A 323 28.03 8.08 -23.97
C PHE A 323 26.58 7.62 -23.75
N MET A 324 25.66 7.91 -24.68
CA MET A 324 24.30 7.35 -24.63
C MET A 324 24.30 5.82 -24.76
N ALA A 325 25.15 5.25 -25.62
CA ALA A 325 25.26 3.81 -25.77
C ALA A 325 25.77 3.13 -24.49
N GLU A 326 26.79 3.70 -23.85
CA GLU A 326 27.29 3.25 -22.54
C GLU A 326 26.22 3.38 -21.45
N TYR A 327 25.47 4.50 -21.42
CA TYR A 327 24.32 4.67 -20.54
C TYR A 327 23.28 3.56 -20.71
N TYR A 328 22.88 3.26 -21.94
CA TYR A 328 21.89 2.20 -22.19
C TYR A 328 22.42 0.82 -21.81
N ALA A 329 23.69 0.52 -22.09
CA ALA A 329 24.30 -0.73 -21.67
C ALA A 329 24.28 -0.91 -20.15
N GLU A 330 24.52 0.16 -19.39
CA GLU A 330 24.48 0.13 -17.92
C GLU A 330 23.04 -0.06 -17.39
N ILE A 331 22.05 0.59 -18.01
CA ILE A 331 20.64 0.40 -17.65
C ILE A 331 20.17 -1.02 -17.97
N ASP A 332 20.54 -1.57 -19.12
CA ASP A 332 20.17 -2.93 -19.50
C ASP A 332 20.83 -3.98 -18.61
N ARG A 333 22.06 -3.73 -18.15
CA ARG A 333 22.73 -4.57 -17.14
C ARG A 333 21.90 -4.65 -15.86
N PHE A 334 21.48 -3.51 -15.32
CA PHE A 334 20.64 -3.49 -14.11
C PHE A 334 19.30 -4.16 -14.33
N ARG A 335 18.65 -3.93 -15.47
CA ARG A 335 17.39 -4.62 -15.80
C ARG A 335 17.57 -6.13 -15.84
N GLY A 336 18.66 -6.63 -16.42
CA GLY A 336 18.98 -8.06 -16.43
C GLY A 336 19.12 -8.67 -15.02
N ASP A 337 19.68 -7.90 -14.08
CA ASP A 337 19.85 -8.35 -12.70
C ASP A 337 18.52 -8.38 -11.91
N PHE A 338 17.54 -7.53 -12.28
CA PHE A 338 16.23 -7.42 -11.60
C PHE A 338 15.08 -8.17 -12.28
N VAL A 339 15.20 -8.55 -13.56
CA VAL A 339 14.19 -9.41 -14.19
C VAL A 339 14.21 -10.74 -13.44
N GLU A 340 13.11 -11.02 -12.73
CA GLU A 340 12.82 -12.35 -12.18
C GLU A 340 13.20 -13.37 -13.26
N ARG A 341 14.20 -14.21 -12.95
CA ARG A 341 14.54 -15.33 -13.83
C ARG A 341 13.23 -15.99 -14.22
N PRO A 342 12.97 -16.23 -15.53
CA PRO A 342 11.72 -16.80 -15.96
C PRO A 342 11.42 -18.01 -15.08
N LYS A 343 10.26 -17.99 -14.40
CA LYS A 343 9.78 -19.11 -13.58
C LYS A 343 10.12 -20.38 -14.34
N GLU A 344 10.89 -21.27 -13.72
CA GLU A 344 11.14 -22.60 -14.28
C GLU A 344 9.79 -23.12 -14.77
N SER A 345 9.71 -23.47 -16.05
CA SER A 345 8.45 -23.89 -16.65
C SER A 345 7.86 -24.99 -15.78
N GLU A 346 6.59 -24.87 -15.39
CA GLU A 346 5.81 -25.85 -14.61
C GLU A 346 5.62 -27.20 -15.36
N SER A 347 6.50 -27.54 -16.30
CA SER A 347 6.41 -28.70 -17.20
C SER A 347 6.89 -30.03 -16.60
N ASN A 348 7.33 -30.07 -15.33
CA ASN A 348 7.83 -31.31 -14.71
C ASN A 348 6.99 -31.83 -13.53
N VAL A 349 5.76 -31.36 -13.33
CA VAL A 349 4.80 -32.09 -12.45
C VAL A 349 3.91 -32.96 -13.32
N THR A 350 4.50 -33.96 -13.98
CA THR A 350 3.76 -35.14 -14.40
C THR A 350 3.62 -36.03 -13.17
N ARG A 351 2.38 -36.20 -12.71
CA ARG A 351 2.00 -37.25 -11.75
C ARG A 351 1.14 -38.26 -12.45
#